data_AF-W8SN85-F1
#
_entry.id   AF-W8SN85-F1
#
_cell.length_a   1.000
_cell.length_b   1.000
_cell.length_c   1.000
_cell.angle_alpha   90.00
_cell.angle_beta   90.00
_cell.angle_gamma   90.00
#
_symmetry.space_group_name_H-M   'P 1'
#
loop_
_entity.id
_entity.type
_entity.pdbx_description
1 polymer ?
#
loop_
_entity_poly.entity_id
_entity_poly.type
_entity_poly.pdbx_seq_one_letter_code
_entity_poly.pdbx_strand_id
1 'polypeptide(L)' 'TVRATVRDPSDAKKTEHLLALEGAKERLKLFKADLLEESSFEQAIEGCDAVFHTASPVSLTVTDHQIELIDPAVKGTLNV' A
#
# COMPACT_ATOMS: atom_id res chain seq x y z
N THR A 1 7.16 -4.13 -14.95
CA THR A 1 6.39 -4.86 -13.92
C THR A 1 5.95 -3.88 -12.86
N VAL A 2 4.69 -3.91 -12.44
CA VAL A 2 4.17 -3.15 -11.30
C VAL A 2 4.29 -4.01 -10.04
N ARG A 3 4.86 -3.43 -8.99
CA ARG A 3 4.89 -4.01 -7.64
C ARG A 3 3.89 -3.24 -6.80
N ALA A 4 2.74 -3.84 -6.51
CA ALA A 4 1.68 -3.20 -5.74
C ALA A 4 1.71 -3.71 -4.29
N THR A 5 1.61 -2.79 -3.34
CA THR A 5 1.57 -3.11 -1.92
C THR A 5 0.14 -3.19 -1.42
N VAL A 6 -0.16 -4.21 -0.62
CA VAL A 6 -1.43 -4.37 0.11
C VAL A 6 -1.13 -4.87 1.52
N ARG A 7 -2.01 -4.59 2.48
CA ARG A 7 -1.83 -5.07 3.87
C ARG A 7 -1.87 -6.60 4.00
N ASP A 8 -2.69 -7.24 3.17
CA ASP A 8 -2.81 -8.69 3.12
C ASP A 8 -2.96 -9.15 1.65
N PRO A 9 -1.90 -9.70 1.04
CA PRO A 9 -1.98 -10.27 -0.31
C PRO A 9 -2.92 -11.46 -0.45
N SER A 10 -3.26 -12.14 0.66
CA SER A 10 -4.14 -13.30 0.66
C SER A 10 -5.63 -12.96 0.77
N ASP A 11 -5.98 -11.70 1.06
CA ASP A 11 -7.37 -11.23 1.12
C ASP A 11 -7.93 -11.03 -0.29
N ALA A 12 -8.49 -12.11 -0.86
CA ALA A 12 -9.07 -12.12 -2.20
C ALA A 12 -10.10 -11.00 -2.41
N LYS A 13 -10.88 -10.62 -1.37
CA LYS A 13 -11.87 -9.52 -1.49
C LYS A 13 -11.20 -8.19 -1.82
N LYS A 14 -9.95 -8.00 -1.41
CA LYS A 14 -9.16 -6.78 -1.63
C LYS A 14 -8.13 -6.89 -2.75
N THR A 15 -7.88 -8.08 -3.29
CA THR A 15 -6.84 -8.28 -4.30
C THR A 15 -7.37 -8.78 -5.64
N GLU A 16 -8.53 -9.44 -5.68
CA GLU A 16 -9.09 -10.04 -6.90
C GLU A 16 -9.30 -9.01 -8.01
N HIS A 17 -9.78 -7.81 -7.67
CA HIS A 17 -9.98 -6.74 -8.66
C HIS A 17 -8.67 -6.28 -9.31
N LEU A 18 -7.54 -6.35 -8.60
CA LEU A 18 -6.21 -6.03 -9.14
C LEU A 18 -5.71 -7.18 -10.03
N LEU A 19 -5.90 -8.41 -9.58
CA LEU A 19 -5.49 -9.63 -10.30
C LEU A 19 -6.31 -9.90 -11.56
N ALA A 20 -7.52 -9.34 -11.65
CA ALA A 20 -8.40 -9.42 -12.82
C ALA A 20 -8.04 -8.42 -13.93
N LEU A 21 -7.13 -7.45 -13.69
CA LEU A 21 -6.71 -6.48 -14.70
C LEU A 21 -5.97 -7.16 -15.85
N GLU A 22 -6.10 -6.59 -17.06
CA GLU A 22 -5.40 -7.08 -18.24
C GLU A 22 -3.88 -7.02 -18.05
N GLY A 23 -3.20 -8.17 -18.22
CA GLY A 23 -1.76 -8.28 -18.06
C GLY A 23 -1.27 -8.39 -16.61
N ALA A 24 -2.17 -8.51 -15.63
CA ALA A 24 -1.80 -8.64 -14.22
C ALA A 24 -1.01 -9.92 -13.95
N LYS A 25 -1.39 -11.05 -14.56
CA LYS A 25 -0.72 -12.35 -14.36
C LYS A 25 0.76 -12.32 -14.75
N GLU A 26 1.13 -11.49 -15.73
CA GLU A 26 2.48 -11.37 -16.26
C GLU A 26 3.28 -10.22 -15.63
N ARG A 27 2.60 -9.12 -15.27
CA ARG A 27 3.26 -7.85 -14.94
C ARG A 27 2.89 -7.24 -13.59
N LEU A 28 1.99 -7.84 -12.81
CA LEU A 28 1.65 -7.39 -11.45
C LEU A 28 2.19 -8.37 -10.41
N LYS A 29 2.86 -7.84 -9.39
CA LYS A 29 3.25 -8.59 -8.19
C LYS A 29 2.71 -7.89 -6.95
N LEU A 30 2.01 -8.63 -6.09
CA LEU A 30 1.51 -8.14 -4.82
C LEU A 30 2.56 -8.37 -3.72
N PHE A 31 2.84 -7.33 -2.94
CA PHE A 31 3.71 -7.36 -1.76
C PHE A 31 2.89 -6.99 -0.53
N LYS A 32 3.23 -7.61 0.61
CA LYS A 32 2.68 -7.19 1.89
C LYS A 32 3.41 -5.94 2.37
N ALA A 33 2.68 -4.88 2.68
CA ALA A 33 3.21 -3.71 3.38
C ALA A 33 2.08 -3.00 4.16
N ASP A 34 2.45 -2.33 5.25
CA ASP A 34 1.56 -1.48 6.03
C ASP A 34 2.19 -0.10 6.22
N LEU A 35 1.39 0.94 5.98
CA LEU A 35 1.85 2.32 5.99
C LEU A 35 2.52 2.72 7.32
N LEU A 36 2.09 2.12 8.43
CA LEU A 36 2.58 2.43 9.78
C LEU A 36 3.59 1.40 10.31
N GLU A 37 3.90 0.36 9.54
CA GLU A 37 4.93 -0.62 9.86
C GLU A 37 6.25 -0.20 9.21
N GLU A 38 7.23 0.11 10.05
CA GLU A 38 8.57 0.54 9.63
C GLU A 38 9.23 -0.50 8.73
N SER A 39 9.94 -0.05 7.69
CA SER A 39 10.63 -0.89 6.70
C SER A 39 9.74 -1.84 5.87
N SER A 40 8.42 -1.82 6.04
CA SER A 40 7.53 -2.77 5.36
C SER A 40 7.48 -2.59 3.83
N PHE A 41 7.96 -1.45 3.32
CA PHE A 41 8.01 -1.14 1.88
C PHE A 41 9.35 -1.52 1.21
N GLU A 42 10.42 -1.76 1.97
CA GLU A 42 11.78 -1.93 1.43
C GLU A 42 11.85 -3.01 0.35
N GLN A 43 11.27 -4.18 0.63
CA GLN A 43 11.26 -5.30 -0.33
C GLN A 43 10.47 -4.97 -1.60
N ALA A 44 9.37 -4.21 -1.48
CA ALA A 44 8.58 -3.81 -2.64
C ALA A 44 9.34 -2.79 -3.50
N ILE A 45 10.10 -1.88 -2.87
CA ILE A 45 10.82 -0.79 -3.51
C ILE A 45 12.16 -1.25 -4.12
N GLU A 46 12.82 -2.26 -3.55
CA GLU A 46 14.17 -2.67 -3.95
C GLU A 46 14.27 -2.97 -5.47
N GLY A 47 15.10 -2.20 -6.17
CA GLY A 47 15.32 -2.32 -7.61
C GLY A 47 14.19 -1.76 -8.49
N CYS A 48 13.27 -0.97 -7.95
CA CYS A 48 12.31 -0.19 -8.74
C CYS A 48 12.96 1.09 -9.29
N ASP A 49 12.65 1.43 -10.54
CA ASP A 49 13.09 2.68 -11.16
C ASP A 49 12.36 3.92 -10.61
N ALA A 50 11.12 3.72 -10.15
CA ALA A 50 10.27 4.76 -9.58
C ALA A 50 9.25 4.17 -8.60
N VAL A 51 8.81 4.98 -7.65
CA VAL A 51 7.78 4.64 -6.66
C VAL A 51 6.62 5.63 -6.79
N PHE A 52 5.40 5.10 -6.84
CA PHE A 52 4.17 5.89 -6.77
C PHE A 52 3.53 5.68 -5.40
N HIS A 53 3.72 6.64 -4.49
CA HIS A 53 3.08 6.61 -3.17
C HIS A 53 1.62 7.07 -3.28
N THR A 54 0.70 6.11 -3.21
CA THR A 54 -0.76 6.36 -3.30
C THR A 54 -1.54 5.86 -2.08
N ALA A 55 -0.87 5.16 -1.16
CA ALA A 55 -1.47 4.67 0.07
C ALA A 55 -1.79 5.87 0.99
N SER A 56 -3.03 5.93 1.47
CA SER A 56 -3.49 6.95 2.41
C SER A 56 -4.30 6.28 3.52
N PRO A 57 -4.19 6.73 4.78
CA PRO A 57 -5.23 6.42 5.75
C PRO A 57 -6.55 7.00 5.26
N VAL A 58 -7.63 6.22 5.37
CA VAL A 58 -8.98 6.64 5.04
C VAL A 58 -9.92 6.07 6.09
N SER A 59 -10.65 6.96 6.76
CA SER A 59 -11.78 6.60 7.63
C SER A 59 -12.94 7.55 7.35
N LEU A 60 -14.16 7.02 7.28
CA LEU A 60 -15.39 7.80 7.07
C LEU A 60 -15.94 8.38 8.39
N THR A 61 -15.46 7.88 9.52
CA THR A 61 -15.87 8.30 10.87
C THR A 61 -14.61 8.43 11.71
N VAL A 62 -14.37 9.63 12.24
CA VAL A 62 -13.15 9.96 12.99
C VAL A 62 -13.55 10.72 14.25
N THR A 63 -12.97 10.37 15.38
CA THR A 63 -13.19 11.07 16.65
C THR A 63 -12.11 12.12 16.86
N ASP A 64 -10.84 11.73 16.67
CA ASP A 64 -9.68 12.62 16.72
C ASP A 64 -8.97 12.65 15.36
N HIS A 65 -9.14 13.77 14.65
CA HIS A 65 -8.55 13.94 13.32
C HIS A 65 -7.01 13.94 13.33
N GLN A 66 -6.38 14.39 14.41
CA GLN A 66 -4.94 14.43 14.48
C GLN A 66 -4.38 13.01 14.56
N ILE A 67 -4.87 12.22 15.51
CA ILE A 67 -4.36 10.87 15.77
C ILE A 67 -4.78 9.88 14.67
N GLU A 68 -6.02 9.99 14.18
CA GLU A 68 -6.59 8.97 13.28
C GLU A 68 -6.37 9.27 11.78
N LEU A 69 -6.07 10.51 11.40
CA LEU A 69 -5.85 10.89 10.00
C LEU A 69 -4.52 11.60 9.74
N ILE A 70 -4.23 12.69 10.46
CA ILE A 70 -3.06 13.53 10.13
C ILE A 70 -1.75 12.83 10.49
N ASP A 71 -1.62 12.33 11.72
CA ASP A 71 -0.46 11.60 12.18
C ASP A 71 -0.14 10.38 11.29
N PRO A 72 -1.10 9.49 10.96
CA PRO A 72 -0.82 8.36 10.09
C PRO A 72 -0.52 8.77 8.65
N ALA A 73 -1.10 9.86 8.15
CA ALA A 73 -0.78 10.36 6.81
C ALA A 73 0.68 10.85 6.75
N VAL A 74 1.10 11.66 7.72
CA VAL A 74 2.48 12.18 7.78
C VAL A 74 3.48 11.06 8.01
N LYS A 75 3.26 10.21 9.03
CA LYS A 75 4.15 9.08 9.33
C LYS A 75 4.24 8.13 8.15
N GLY A 76 3.12 7.87 7.49
CA GLY A 76 3.05 7.05 6.30
C GLY A 76 3.89 7.57 5.14
N THR A 77 3.77 8.86 4.82
CA THR A 77 4.56 9.47 3.75
C THR A 77 6.06 9.45 4.03
N LEU A 78 6.47 9.55 5.30
CA LEU A 78 7.88 9.45 5.70
C LEU A 78 8.42 8.00 5.67
N ASN A 79 7.54 7.01 5.76
CA ASN A 79 7.90 5.59 5.81
C ASN A 79 8.08 4.95 4.42
N VAL A 80 7.57 5.59 3.37
CA VAL A 80 7.69 5.13 1.96
C VAL A 80 8.90 5.79 1.30
#